data_AF-A0A6A8FKZ7-F1
#
_entry.id   AF-A0A6A8FKZ7-F1
#
_cell.length_a   1.000
_cell.length_b   1.000
_cell.length_c   1.000
_cell.angle_alpha   90.00
_cell.angle_beta   90.00
_cell.angle_gamma   90.00
#
_symmetry.space_group_name_H-M   'P 1'
#
loop_
_entity.id
_entity.type
_entity.pdbx_description
1 polymer ?
#
loop_
_entity_poly.entity_id
_entity_poly.type
_entity_poly.pdbx_seq_one_letter_code
_entity_poly.pdbx_strand_id
1 'polypeptide(L)' 'MTEGKIWMDGSLVPWDDAKIHVLTHGLHYGTAVFEGIRCYKTDYGLAAFRLPDHIRRLMHSAKMYFMDL' A
#
# COMPACT_ATOMS: atom_id res chain seq x y z
N MET A 1 11.16 -12.31 12.53
CA MET A 1 11.63 -12.97 11.29
C MET A 1 11.07 -12.18 10.12
N THR A 2 11.73 -11.06 9.76
CA THR A 2 11.77 -10.38 8.44
C THR A 2 12.51 -9.04 8.64
N GLU A 3 13.67 -8.86 8.02
CA GLU A 3 14.49 -7.62 8.13
C GLU A 3 13.99 -6.50 7.19
N GLY A 4 12.68 -6.24 7.20
CA GLY A 4 12.05 -5.29 6.28
C GLY A 4 11.69 -3.94 6.92
N LYS A 5 11.41 -2.96 6.06
CA LYS A 5 10.73 -1.71 6.41
C LYS A 5 9.37 -1.66 5.69
N ILE A 6 8.35 -1.13 6.35
CA ILE A 6 7.02 -0.88 5.76
C ILE A 6 6.75 0.61 5.83
N TRP A 7 6.21 1.19 4.76
CA TRP A 7 5.70 2.55 4.79
C TRP A 7 4.31 2.55 5.43
N MET A 8 4.15 3.26 6.53
CA MET A 8 2.90 3.37 7.29
C MET A 8 2.73 4.82 7.74
N ASP A 9 1.61 5.42 7.33
CA ASP A 9 1.18 6.77 7.74
C ASP A 9 2.26 7.85 7.65
N GLY A 10 2.98 7.90 6.52
CA GLY A 10 3.98 8.94 6.25
C GLY A 10 5.41 8.58 6.61
N SER A 11 5.67 7.41 7.23
CA SER A 11 7.02 7.05 7.69
C SER A 11 7.39 5.58 7.43
N LEU A 12 8.69 5.26 7.41
CA LEU A 12 9.20 3.89 7.31
C LEU A 12 9.38 3.28 8.70
N VAL A 13 8.52 2.34 9.07
CA VAL A 13 8.58 1.60 10.34
C VAL A 13 9.26 0.24 10.14
N PRO A 14 9.90 -0.33 11.19
CA PRO A 14 10.32 -1.73 11.17
C PRO A 14 9.14 -2.65 10.83
N TRP A 15 9.41 -3.71 10.07
CA TRP A 15 8.37 -4.67 9.65
C TRP A 15 7.51 -5.16 10.83
N ASP A 16 8.16 -5.55 11.93
CA ASP A 16 7.49 -6.11 13.10
C ASP A 16 6.65 -5.07 13.86
N ASP A 17 6.80 -3.77 13.57
CA ASP A 17 6.05 -2.68 14.19
C ASP A 17 4.85 -2.22 13.35
N ALA A 18 4.73 -2.65 12.10
CA ALA A 18 3.62 -2.32 11.21
C ALA A 18 2.34 -3.09 11.59
N LYS A 19 1.74 -2.73 12.72
CA LYS A 19 0.56 -3.39 13.31
C LYS A 19 -0.67 -2.50 13.29
N ILE A 20 -1.82 -3.14 13.22
CA ILE A 20 -3.13 -2.53 13.46
C ILE A 20 -3.81 -3.21 14.65
N HIS A 21 -4.74 -2.52 15.31
CA HIS A 21 -5.53 -3.13 16.38
C HIS A 21 -6.51 -4.16 15.81
N VAL A 22 -6.84 -5.21 16.57
CA VAL A 22 -7.77 -6.26 16.11
C VAL A 22 -9.18 -5.74 15.81
N LEU A 23 -9.56 -4.60 16.41
CA LEU A 23 -10.85 -3.93 16.16
C LEU A 23 -10.85 -2.97 14.96
N THR A 24 -9.80 -2.96 14.14
CA THR A 24 -9.79 -2.14 12.92
C THR A 24 -10.97 -2.46 12.01
N HIS A 25 -11.73 -1.44 11.62
CA HIS A 25 -12.97 -1.58 10.86
C HIS A 25 -12.78 -2.35 9.54
N GLY A 26 -11.69 -2.08 8.81
CA GLY A 26 -11.35 -2.78 7.57
C GLY A 26 -11.14 -4.28 7.73
N LEU A 27 -10.73 -4.76 8.92
CA LEU A 27 -10.55 -6.19 9.19
C LEU A 27 -11.88 -6.91 9.38
N HIS A 28 -12.90 -6.23 9.91
CA HIS A 28 -14.21 -6.83 10.17
C HIS A 28 -15.19 -6.67 9.00
N TYR A 29 -15.10 -5.55 8.28
CA TYR A 29 -16.12 -5.15 7.31
C TYR A 29 -15.57 -4.96 5.89
N GLY A 30 -14.28 -5.26 5.66
CA GLY A 30 -13.67 -5.18 4.33
C GLY A 30 -13.57 -3.76 3.76
N THR A 31 -13.70 -2.72 4.59
CA THR A 31 -13.55 -1.32 4.17
C THR A 31 -12.08 -0.96 3.97
N ALA A 32 -11.50 -1.46 2.89
CA ALA A 32 -10.12 -1.20 2.49
C ALA A 32 -9.99 -1.26 0.97
N VAL A 33 -9.02 -0.52 0.43
CA VAL A 33 -8.60 -0.59 -0.97
C VAL A 33 -7.10 -0.88 -1.00
N PHE A 34 -6.64 -1.59 -2.03
CA PHE A 34 -5.22 -1.93 -2.16
C PHE A 34 -4.79 -1.94 -3.63
N GLU A 35 -3.47 -1.96 -3.84
CA GLU A 35 -2.86 -2.11 -5.16
C GLU A 35 -1.84 -3.23 -5.19
N GLY A 36 -1.65 -3.78 -6.38
CA GLY A 36 -0.58 -4.72 -6.68
C GLY A 36 0.36 -4.12 -7.70
N ILE A 37 1.53 -3.68 -7.26
CA ILE A 37 2.54 -3.03 -8.12
C ILE A 37 3.76 -3.95 -8.21
N ARG A 38 4.31 -4.12 -9.42
CA ARG A 38 5.53 -4.88 -9.65
C ARG A 38 6.69 -3.99 -10.01
N CYS A 39 7.86 -4.35 -9.48
CA CYS A 39 9.15 -3.75 -9.82
C CYS A 39 10.00 -4.78 -10.56
N TYR A 40 10.62 -4.37 -11.65
CA TYR A 40 11.46 -5.23 -12.50
C TYR A 40 12.85 -4.66 -12.62
N LYS A 41 13.85 -5.55 -12.74
CA LYS A 41 15.20 -5.16 -13.13
C LYS A 41 15.20 -4.84 -14.63
N THR A 42 15.81 -3.71 -14.97
CA THR A 42 16.02 -3.23 -16.34
C THR A 42 17.51 -2.88 -16.53
N ASP A 43 17.91 -2.56 -17.75
CA ASP A 43 19.27 -2.12 -18.05
C ASP A 43 19.64 -0.80 -17.34
N TYR A 44 18.65 -0.04 -16.89
CA TYR A 44 18.82 1.24 -16.18
C TYR A 44 18.59 1.13 -14.67
N GLY A 45 18.41 -0.08 -14.13
CA GLY A 45 18.14 -0.34 -12.72
C GLY A 45 16.74 -0.88 -12.46
N LEU A 46 16.29 -0.82 -11.20
CA LEU A 46 14.96 -1.26 -10.79
C LEU A 46 13.89 -0.24 -11.18
N ALA A 47 12.83 -0.68 -11.86
CA ALA A 47 11.76 0.18 -12.32
C ALA A 47 10.38 -0.38 -11.95
N ALA A 48 9.52 0.46 -11.36
CA ALA A 48 8.12 0.15 -11.10
C ALA A 48 7.30 0.30 -12.39
N PHE A 49 6.63 -0.77 -12.81
CA PHE A 49 5.89 -0.76 -14.07
C PHE A 49 4.56 -0.01 -13.93
N ARG A 50 4.33 0.99 -14.80
CA ARG A 50 3.09 1.81 -14.85
C ARG A 50 2.66 2.40 -13.51
N LEU A 51 3.62 2.81 -12.68
CA LEU A 51 3.35 3.35 -11.34
C LEU A 51 2.25 4.45 -11.32
N PRO A 52 2.26 5.47 -12.20
CA PRO A 52 1.22 6.50 -12.19
C PRO A 52 -0.20 5.97 -12.41
N ASP A 53 -0.36 4.90 -13.18
CA ASP A 53 -1.67 4.29 -13.45
C ASP A 53 -2.19 3.53 -12.24
N HIS A 54 -1.31 2.81 -11.52
CA HIS A 54 -1.66 2.15 -10.27
C HIS A 54 -2.07 3.16 -9.19
N ILE A 55 -1.32 4.26 -9.02
CA ILE A 55 -1.68 5.31 -8.06
C ILE A 55 -3.03 5.94 -8.41
N ARG A 56 -3.28 6.24 -9.70
CA ARG A 56 -4.58 6.77 -10.14
C ARG A 56 -5.73 5.81 -9.80
N ARG A 57 -5.54 4.51 -9.98
CA ARG A 57 -6.56 3.49 -9.66
C ARG A 57 -6.77 3.33 -8.15
N LEU A 58 -5.72 3.43 -7.34
CA LEU A 58 -5.82 3.45 -5.88
C LEU A 58 -6.71 4.62 -5.40
N MET A 59 -6.40 5.84 -5.85
CA MET A 59 -7.17 7.04 -5.49
C MET A 59 -8.63 6.94 -5.96
N HIS A 60 -8.85 6.40 -7.17
CA HIS A 60 -10.19 6.17 -7.68
C HIS A 60 -10.96 5.15 -6.82
N SER A 61 -10.33 4.05 -6.42
CA SER A 61 -10.94 3.02 -5.58
C SER A 61 -11.32 3.58 -4.21
N ALA A 62 -10.44 4.37 -3.59
CA ALA A 62 -10.71 5.05 -2.32
C ALA A 62 -11.90 6.01 -2.44
N LYS A 63 -11.97 6.79 -3.53
CA LYS A 63 -13.11 7.68 -3.82
C LYS A 63 -14.43 6.92 -3.93
N MET A 64 -14.46 5.71 -4.51
CA MET A 64 -15.68 4.88 -4.57
C MET A 64 -16.16 4.43 -3.18
N TYR A 65 -15.23 4.30 -2.24
CA TYR A 65 -15.52 4.03 -0.82
C TYR A 65 -15.73 5.30 0.02
N PHE A 66 -15.75 6.49 -0.61
CA PHE A 66 -15.84 7.78 0.08
C PHE A 66 -14.71 8.02 1.09
N MET A 67 -13.55 7.41 0.89
CA MET A 67 -12.35 7.63 1.70
C MET A 67 -11.61 8.88 1.21
N ASP A 68 -11.09 9.67 2.15
CA ASP A 68 -10.22 10.82 1.88
C ASP A 68 -8.75 10.36 1.99
N LEU A 69 -7.99 10.54 0.91
CA LEU A 69 -6.58 10.13 0.75
C LEU A 69 -5.77 11.25 0.13
#